data_AF-A0A945I6A1-F1
#
_entry.id   AF-A0A945I6A1-F1
#
_cell.length_a   1.000
_cell.length_b   1.000
_cell.length_c   1.000
_cell.angle_alpha   90.00
_cell.angle_beta   90.00
_cell.angle_gamma   90.00
#
_symmetry.space_group_name_H-M   'P 1'
#
loop_
_entity.id
_entity.type
_entity.pdbx_description
1 polymer ?
#
loop_
_entity_poly.entity_id
_entity_poly.type
_entity_poly.pdbx_seq_one_letter_code
_entity_poly.pdbx_strand_id
1 'polypeptide(L)' 'IGAAANEAARIEGLCKTLDVNVLISEQVQAHLGKGWQSLGKHALRGVGDEIEVFTLENKIC' A
#
# COMPACT_ATOMS: atom_id res chain seq x y z
N ILE A 1 19.82 -5.93 -1.26
CA ILE A 1 18.38 -5.65 -1.03
C ILE A 1 17.69 -5.66 -2.39
N GLY A 2 16.57 -6.36 -2.54
CA GLY A 2 15.87 -6.55 -3.83
C GLY A 2 14.82 -5.47 -4.13
N ALA A 3 14.33 -5.44 -5.38
CA ALA A 3 13.37 -4.44 -5.85
C ALA A 3 12.08 -4.40 -4.99
N ALA A 4 11.50 -5.56 -4.69
CA ALA A 4 10.30 -5.68 -3.86
C ALA A 4 10.52 -5.16 -2.42
N ALA A 5 11.70 -5.40 -1.84
CA ALA A 5 12.02 -4.89 -0.51
C ALA A 5 12.16 -3.37 -0.48
N ASN A 6 12.72 -2.77 -1.54
CA ASN A 6 12.79 -1.31 -1.68
C ASN A 6 11.40 -0.69 -1.89
N GLU A 7 10.52 -1.36 -2.64
CA GLU A 7 9.13 -0.94 -2.82
C GLU A 7 8.36 -0.98 -1.50
N ALA A 8 8.45 -2.07 -0.75
CA ALA A 8 7.84 -2.19 0.57
C ALA A 8 8.32 -1.10 1.54
N ALA A 9 9.62 -0.77 1.54
CA ALA A 9 10.16 0.31 2.37
C ALA A 9 9.61 1.70 1.98
N ARG A 10 9.32 1.94 0.70
CA ARG A 10 8.70 3.19 0.25
C ARG A 10 7.23 3.26 0.64
N ILE A 11 6.51 2.14 0.54
CA ILE A 11 5.12 2.02 0.98
C ILE A 11 5.01 2.23 2.49
N GLU A 12 5.92 1.69 3.29
CA GLU A 12 5.98 1.93 4.75
C GLU A 12 6.03 3.42 5.08
N GLY A 13 6.76 4.21 4.29
CA GLY A 13 6.79 5.67 4.45
C GLY A 13 5.42 6.34 4.34
N LEU A 14 4.50 5.78 3.54
CA LEU A 14 3.14 6.31 3.37
C LEU A 14 2.26 6.08 4.61
N CYS A 15 2.56 5.07 5.45
CA CYS A 15 1.78 4.77 6.66
C CYS A 15 1.65 6.01 7.56
N LYS A 16 2.73 6.81 7.68
CA LYS A 16 2.74 8.04 8.47
C LYS A 16 1.88 9.16 7.88
N THR A 17 1.84 9.24 6.55
CA THR A 17 1.07 10.28 5.84
C THR A 17 -0.42 9.96 5.80
N LEU A 18 -0.75 8.67 5.69
CA LEU A 18 -2.12 8.18 5.57
C LEU A 18 -2.75 7.80 6.92
N ASP A 19 -2.00 7.89 8.02
CA ASP A 19 -2.42 7.57 9.39
C ASP A 19 -3.02 6.15 9.52
N VAL A 20 -2.34 5.17 8.91
CA VAL A 20 -2.72 3.75 8.97
C VAL A 20 -1.52 2.86 9.29
N ASN A 21 -1.79 1.74 9.96
CA ASN A 21 -0.74 0.81 10.42
C ASN A 21 -0.37 -0.26 9.39
N VAL A 22 -1.22 -0.50 8.37
CA VAL A 22 -1.03 -1.53 7.36
C VAL A 22 -1.29 -0.95 5.99
N LEU A 23 -0.33 -1.11 5.10
CA LEU A 23 -0.47 -0.81 3.69
C LEU A 23 0.03 -1.99 2.86
N ILE A 24 -0.69 -2.29 1.79
CA ILE A 24 -0.27 -3.26 0.78
C ILE A 24 -0.40 -2.63 -0.61
N SER A 25 0.41 -3.08 -1.56
CA SER A 25 0.29 -2.67 -2.95
C SER A 25 -0.87 -3.41 -3.64
N GLU A 26 -1.31 -2.88 -4.78
CA GLU A 26 -2.26 -3.54 -5.69
C GLU A 26 -1.87 -4.99 -6.00
N GLN A 27 -0.59 -5.26 -6.28
CA GLN A 27 -0.12 -6.61 -6.60
C GLN A 27 -0.34 -7.56 -5.42
N VAL A 28 -0.10 -7.12 -4.19
CA VAL A 28 -0.36 -7.94 -2.99
C VAL A 28 -1.87 -8.12 -2.79
N GLN A 29 -2.67 -7.05 -2.94
CA GLN A 29 -4.12 -7.11 -2.80
C GLN A 29 -4.75 -8.11 -3.78
N ALA A 30 -4.29 -8.13 -5.03
CA ALA A 30 -4.75 -9.06 -6.06
C ALA A 30 -4.57 -10.53 -5.67
N HIS A 31 -3.55 -10.86 -4.86
CA HIS A 31 -3.31 -12.21 -4.36
C HIS A 31 -4.12 -12.54 -3.08
N LEU A 32 -4.52 -11.54 -2.29
CA LEU A 32 -5.18 -11.73 -0.99
C LEU A 32 -6.72 -11.67 -1.08
N GLY A 33 -7.29 -11.09 -2.14
CA GLY A 33 -8.74 -11.05 -2.37
C GLY A 33 -9.45 -9.92 -1.62
N LYS A 34 -10.53 -10.22 -0.91
CA LYS A 34 -11.42 -9.23 -0.27
C LYS A 34 -10.94 -8.78 1.12
N GLY A 35 -11.54 -7.73 1.67
CA GLY A 35 -11.24 -7.20 3.01
C GLY A 35 -10.22 -6.05 3.02
N TRP A 36 -10.05 -5.42 1.86
CA TRP A 36 -9.10 -4.33 1.65
C TRP A 36 -9.82 -3.11 1.12
N GLN A 37 -9.50 -1.95 1.68
CA GLN A 37 -10.00 -0.65 1.26
C GLN A 37 -8.90 0.10 0.52
N SER A 38 -9.17 0.55 -0.71
CA SER A 38 -8.25 1.42 -1.45
C SER A 38 -8.13 2.77 -0.75
N LEU A 39 -6.91 3.27 -0.65
CA LEU A 39 -6.59 4.64 -0.23
C LEU A 39 -6.15 5.51 -1.41
N GLY A 40 -6.40 5.06 -2.64
CA GLY A 40 -6.05 5.75 -3.88
C GLY A 40 -4.60 5.56 -4.31
N LYS A 41 -4.22 6.32 -5.34
CA LYS A 41 -2.90 6.29 -5.97
C LYS A 41 -1.94 7.30 -5.35
N HIS A 42 -0.69 6.88 -5.14
CA HIS A 42 0.36 7.67 -4.51
C HIS A 42 1.66 7.56 -5.29
N ALA A 43 2.30 8.69 -5.53
CA ALA A 43 3.63 8.73 -6.10
C ALA A 43 4.67 8.25 -5.07
N LEU A 44 5.44 7.21 -5.41
CA LEU A 44 6.56 6.79 -4.59
C LEU A 44 7.86 7.44 -5.07
N ARG A 45 8.65 7.97 -4.14
CA ARG A 45 9.95 8.55 -4.45
C ARG A 45 10.87 7.52 -5.13
N GLY A 46 11.28 7.83 -6.37
CA GLY A 46 12.19 6.99 -7.14
C GLY A 46 11.53 5.79 -7.83
N VAL A 47 10.20 5.74 -7.88
CA VAL A 47 9.41 4.90 -8.78
C VAL A 47 8.74 5.85 -9.78
N GLY A 48 8.80 5.53 -11.07
CA GLY A 48 8.30 6.43 -12.12
C GLY A 48 6.78 6.58 -12.14
N ASP A 49 6.07 5.53 -11.73
CA ASP A 49 4.62 5.47 -11.78
C ASP A 49 4.01 5.56 -10.36
N GLU A 50 2.79 6.10 -10.28
CA GLU A 50 1.98 6.05 -9.06
C GLU A 50 1.53 4.62 -8.79
N ILE A 51 1.50 4.24 -7.51
CA ILE A 51 0.96 2.95 -7.09
C ILE A 51 -0.34 3.16 -6.34
N GLU A 52 -1.27 2.24 -6.50
CA GLU A 52 -2.44 2.16 -5.62
C GLU A 52 -2.09 1.38 -4.36
N VAL A 53 -2.48 1.92 -3.20
CA VAL A 53 -2.27 1.27 -1.90
C VAL A 53 -3.58 0.99 -1.21
N PHE A 54 -3.60 -0.10 -0.47
CA PHE A 54 -4.78 -0.59 0.23
C PHE A 54 -4.47 -0.79 1.72
N THR A 55 -5.46 -0.54 2.55
CA THR A 55 -5.44 -0.86 3.99
C THR A 55 -6.53 -1.87 4.34
N LEU A 56 -6.54 -2.34 5.58
CA LEU A 56 -7.60 -3.20 6.08
C LEU A 56 -8.95 -2.47 6.02
N GLU A 57 -9.96 -3.12 5.47
CA GLU A 57 -11.33 -2.62 5.51
C GLU A 57 -11.81 -2.60 6.97
N ASN A 58 -12.04 -1.41 7.52
CA ASN A 58 -12.49 -1.29 8.90
C ASN A 58 -13.97 -1.66 8.99
N LYS A 59 -14.25 -2.94 9.26
CA LYS A 59 -15.61 -3.40 9.51
C LYS A 59 -16.02 -3.00 10.93
N ILE A 60 -16.74 -1.89 11.06
CA ILE A 60 -17.56 -1.66 12.24
C ILE A 60 -18.73 -2.65 12.11
N CYS A 61 -18.63 -3.75 12.86
CA CYS A 61 -19.73 -4.69 13.04
C CYS A 61 -20.88 -4.05 13.82
#